data_AF-A0A7W6EIX2-F1
#
_entry.id   AF-A0A7W6EIX2-F1
#
_cell.length_a   1.000
_cell.length_b   1.000
_cell.length_c   1.000
_cell.angle_alpha   90.00
_cell.angle_beta   90.00
_cell.angle_gamma   90.00
#
_symmetry.space_group_name_H-M   'P 1'
#
loop_
_entity.id
_entity.type
_entity.pdbx_description
1 polymer ?
#
loop_
_entity_poly.entity_id
_entity_poly.type
_entity_poly.pdbx_seq_one_letter_code
_entity_poly.pdbx_strand_id
1 'polypeptide(L)'
;MLDFDDIRKEVAIRHGVLLGKDDPILATVTVNELVLGRFLDLISDQYDEANRTLTLTLQQQVEQSKETAGKIITDAANYVSDQTRQAVAEAIKDAGKELRQQVAEVKTASREAVASGRDAQVAKNSAMVAAVLAGVAALIAVAALVVVLLK
;
A
#
# COMPACT_ATOMS: atom_id res chain seq x y z
N MET A 1 -52.75 14.99 34.77
CA MET A 1 -53.70 14.50 35.77
C MET A 1 -55.02 14.32 35.07
N LEU A 2 -55.58 13.11 35.11
CA LEU A 2 -56.83 12.79 34.44
C LEU A 2 -58.00 13.63 35.00
N ASP A 3 -58.81 14.18 34.11
CA ASP A 3 -60.04 14.90 34.48
C ASP A 3 -61.20 13.90 34.59
N PHE A 4 -61.68 13.68 35.82
CA PHE A 4 -62.79 12.79 36.09
C PHE A 4 -64.09 13.23 35.42
N ASP A 5 -64.28 14.52 35.13
CA ASP A 5 -65.48 14.99 34.45
C ASP A 5 -65.52 14.51 32.99
N ASP A 6 -64.36 14.47 32.35
CA ASP A 6 -64.24 14.00 30.98
C ASP A 6 -64.33 12.47 30.90
N ILE A 7 -63.77 11.74 31.86
CA ILE A 7 -63.95 10.28 31.94
C ILE A 7 -65.43 9.93 32.12
N ARG A 8 -66.14 10.63 33.00
CA ARG A 8 -67.57 10.40 33.23
C ARG A 8 -68.39 10.65 31.96
N LYS A 9 -68.10 11.72 31.22
CA LYS A 9 -68.75 11.99 29.92
C LYS A 9 -68.45 10.89 28.90
N GLU A 10 -67.18 10.49 28.77
CA GLU A 10 -66.76 9.52 27.76
C GLU A 10 -67.36 8.13 28.02
N VAL A 11 -67.42 7.71 29.28
CA VAL A 11 -68.06 6.44 29.66
C VAL A 11 -69.57 6.48 29.41
N ALA A 12 -70.23 7.61 29.68
CA ALA A 12 -71.65 7.78 29.38
C ALA A 12 -71.93 7.70 27.87
N ILE A 13 -71.08 8.32 27.03
CA ILE A 13 -71.22 8.30 25.56
C ILE A 13 -70.96 6.90 24.99
N ARG A 14 -69.86 6.24 25.39
CA ARG A 14 -69.44 4.97 24.79
C ARG A 14 -70.19 3.75 25.30
N HIS A 15 -70.56 3.77 26.58
CA HIS A 15 -71.08 2.58 27.26
C HIS A 15 -72.51 2.78 27.79
N GLY A 16 -73.07 4.00 27.70
CA GLY A 16 -74.42 4.30 28.17
C GLY A 16 -74.56 4.28 29.69
N VAL A 17 -73.45 4.31 30.43
CA VAL A 17 -73.42 4.21 31.90
C VAL A 17 -73.14 5.59 32.50
N LEU A 18 -74.03 6.05 33.39
CA LEU A 18 -73.85 7.28 34.17
C LEU A 18 -73.07 6.97 35.46
N LEU A 19 -71.84 7.48 35.54
CA LEU A 19 -71.00 7.34 36.74
C LEU A 19 -71.26 8.49 37.72
N GLY A 20 -71.51 8.12 38.98
CA GLY A 20 -71.61 9.08 40.10
C GLY A 20 -70.26 9.64 40.52
N LYS A 21 -70.26 10.70 41.33
CA LYS A 21 -69.01 11.29 41.86
C LYS A 21 -68.27 10.36 42.83
N ASP A 22 -69.03 9.55 43.57
CA ASP A 22 -68.50 8.61 44.57
C ASP A 22 -68.44 7.15 44.04
N ASP A 23 -68.44 6.99 42.71
CA ASP A 23 -68.41 5.67 42.09
C ASP A 23 -67.04 5.00 42.28
N PRO A 24 -66.96 3.78 42.84
CA PRO A 24 -65.69 3.09 43.09
C PRO A 24 -64.88 2.78 41.82
N ILE A 25 -65.51 2.77 40.64
CA ILE A 25 -64.78 2.65 39.36
C ILE A 25 -63.82 3.82 39.16
N LEU A 26 -64.20 5.04 39.57
CA LEU A 26 -63.32 6.21 39.43
C LEU A 26 -62.10 6.11 40.35
N ALA A 27 -62.26 5.56 41.56
CA ALA A 27 -61.12 5.27 42.44
C ALA A 27 -60.16 4.25 41.82
N THR A 28 -60.69 3.27 41.08
CA THR A 28 -59.87 2.27 40.37
C THR A 28 -59.05 2.91 39.25
N VAL A 29 -59.64 3.87 38.54
CA VAL A 29 -58.93 4.68 37.52
C VAL A 29 -57.79 5.47 38.16
N THR A 30 -58.01 6.11 39.31
CA THR A 30 -56.96 6.83 40.04
C THR A 30 -55.80 5.91 40.42
N VAL A 31 -56.09 4.73 40.96
CA VAL A 31 -55.06 3.74 41.31
C VAL A 31 -54.28 3.33 40.07
N ASN A 32 -54.96 3.14 38.94
CA ASN A 32 -54.32 2.80 37.67
C ASN A 32 -53.40 3.93 37.17
N GLU A 33 -53.86 5.19 37.21
CA GLU A 33 -53.04 6.36 36.86
C GLU A 33 -51.78 6.44 37.72
N LEU A 34 -51.90 6.24 39.04
CA LEU A 34 -50.75 6.28 39.95
C LEU A 34 -49.75 5.15 39.67
N VAL A 35 -50.24 3.93 39.42
CA VAL A 35 -49.39 2.77 39.13
C VAL A 35 -48.69 2.94 37.78
N LEU A 36 -49.43 3.33 36.74
CA LEU A 36 -48.86 3.57 35.41
C LEU A 36 -47.87 4.73 35.42
N GLY A 37 -48.19 5.83 36.12
CA GLY A 37 -47.29 6.95 36.31
C GLY A 37 -45.98 6.50 36.96
N ARG A 38 -46.07 5.70 38.03
CA ARG A 38 -44.88 5.18 38.71
C ARG A 38 -44.04 4.27 37.81
N PHE A 39 -44.67 3.41 37.01
CA PHE A 39 -43.94 2.59 36.04
C PHE A 39 -43.29 3.43 34.94
N LEU A 40 -43.96 4.48 34.47
CA LEU A 40 -43.41 5.39 33.47
C LEU A 40 -42.18 6.12 34.01
N ASP A 41 -42.24 6.62 35.24
CA ASP A 41 -41.10 7.27 35.92
C ASP A 41 -39.90 6.31 36.02
N LEU A 42 -40.14 5.08 36.50
CA LEU A 42 -39.09 4.05 36.60
C LEU A 42 -38.46 3.71 35.24
N ILE A 43 -39.29 3.62 34.19
CA ILE A 43 -38.80 3.35 32.83
C ILE A 43 -37.98 4.54 32.33
N SER A 44 -38.43 5.78 32.59
CA SER A 44 -37.70 6.98 32.20
C SER A 44 -36.33 7.04 32.87
N ASP A 45 -36.26 6.80 34.17
CA ASP A 45 -34.99 6.78 34.92
C ASP A 45 -34.04 5.70 34.38
N GLN A 46 -34.56 4.49 34.11
CA GLN A 46 -33.79 3.39 33.52
C GLN A 46 -33.27 3.75 32.12
N TYR A 47 -34.08 4.45 31.32
CA TYR A 47 -33.72 4.88 29.97
C TYR A 47 -32.63 5.95 29.98
N ASP A 48 -32.72 6.91 30.90
CA ASP A 48 -31.70 7.95 31.09
C ASP A 48 -30.36 7.35 31.52
N GLU A 49 -30.37 6.39 32.45
CA GLU A 49 -29.16 5.68 32.87
C GLU A 49 -28.57 4.82 31.73
N ALA A 50 -29.43 4.16 30.96
CA ALA A 50 -29.01 3.40 29.78
C ALA A 50 -28.37 4.31 28.72
N ASN A 51 -28.94 5.49 28.45
CA ASN A 51 -28.37 6.48 27.54
C ASN A 51 -27.03 7.02 28.03
N ARG A 52 -26.89 7.26 29.34
CA ARG A 52 -25.63 7.68 29.93
C ARG A 52 -24.55 6.60 29.76
N THR A 53 -24.89 5.35 30.07
CA THR A 53 -23.99 4.20 29.91
C THR A 53 -23.61 4.00 28.45
N LEU A 54 -24.56 4.13 27.53
CA LEU A 54 -24.32 4.05 26.09
C LEU A 54 -23.36 5.15 25.63
N THR A 55 -23.56 6.38 26.09
CA THR A 55 -22.68 7.52 25.74
C THR A 55 -21.25 7.27 26.21
N LEU A 56 -21.05 6.79 27.44
CA LEU A 56 -19.73 6.45 27.97
C LEU A 56 -19.08 5.31 27.17
N THR A 57 -19.85 4.26 26.85
CA THR A 57 -19.38 3.12 26.05
C THR A 57 -18.95 3.57 24.66
N LEU A 58 -19.74 4.42 24.00
CA LEU A 58 -19.41 4.96 22.68
C LEU A 58 -18.14 5.81 22.72
N GLN A 59 -17.97 6.65 23.74
CA GLN A 59 -16.74 7.42 23.92
C GLN A 59 -15.52 6.52 24.09
N GLN A 60 -15.62 5.49 24.93
CA GLN A 60 -14.56 4.51 25.13
C GLN A 60 -14.24 3.73 23.83
N GLN A 61 -15.26 3.34 23.08
CA GLN A 61 -15.11 2.62 21.82
C GLN A 61 -14.43 3.49 20.75
N VAL A 62 -14.77 4.78 20.68
CA VAL A 62 -14.12 5.73 19.78
C VAL A 62 -12.64 5.86 20.13
N GLU A 63 -12.29 5.94 21.42
CA GLU A 63 -10.90 6.06 21.84
C GLU A 63 -10.08 4.79 21.53
N GLN A 64 -10.64 3.61 21.83
CA GLN A 64 -10.03 2.33 21.44
C GLN A 64 -9.87 2.19 19.92
N SER A 65 -10.84 2.69 19.15
CA SER A 65 -10.77 2.69 17.69
C SER A 65 -9.65 3.59 17.19
N LYS A 66 -9.45 4.78 17.78
CA LYS A 66 -8.33 5.67 17.46
C LYS A 66 -6.99 5.02 17.80
N GLU A 67 -6.86 4.40 18.96
CA GLU A 67 -5.64 3.69 19.37
C GLU A 67 -5.32 2.56 18.37
N THR A 68 -6.33 1.76 18.02
CA THR A 68 -6.19 0.65 17.08
C THR A 68 -5.81 1.14 15.68
N ALA A 69 -6.47 2.20 15.19
CA ALA A 69 -6.13 2.83 13.92
C ALA A 69 -4.70 3.38 13.95
N GLY A 70 -4.28 4.01 15.05
CA GLY A 70 -2.91 4.51 15.23
C GLY A 70 -1.86 3.39 15.16
N LYS A 71 -2.12 2.24 15.80
CA LYS A 71 -1.26 1.05 15.69
C LYS A 71 -1.19 0.54 14.26
N ILE A 72 -2.33 0.33 13.61
CA ILE A 72 -2.38 -0.16 12.22
C ILE A 72 -1.63 0.77 11.27
N ILE A 73 -1.84 2.09 11.37
CA ILE A 73 -1.14 3.08 10.53
C ILE A 73 0.37 3.01 10.77
N THR A 74 0.80 2.93 12.03
CA THR A 74 2.21 2.85 12.40
C THR A 74 2.84 1.57 11.88
N ASP A 75 2.18 0.43 12.07
CA ASP A 75 2.65 -0.88 11.61
C ASP A 75 2.73 -0.92 10.08
N ALA A 76 1.74 -0.36 9.38
CA ALA A 76 1.77 -0.25 7.93
C ALA A 76 2.90 0.66 7.45
N ALA A 77 3.14 1.80 8.12
CA ALA A 77 4.23 2.71 7.79
C ALA A 77 5.60 2.04 7.99
N ASN A 78 5.77 1.31 9.10
CA ASN A 78 6.98 0.53 9.37
C ASN A 78 7.18 -0.56 8.30
N TYR A 79 6.13 -1.30 7.97
CA TYR A 79 6.17 -2.31 6.92
C TYR A 79 6.59 -1.73 5.57
N VAL A 80 5.99 -0.62 5.13
CA VAL A 80 6.34 0.06 3.88
C VAL A 80 7.78 0.58 3.91
N SER A 81 8.21 1.17 5.04
CA SER A 81 9.59 1.61 5.23
C SER A 81 10.58 0.46 5.08
N ASP A 82 10.31 -0.68 5.70
CA ASP A 82 11.19 -1.85 5.64
C ASP A 82 11.20 -2.48 4.25
N GLN A 83 10.04 -2.59 3.58
CA GLN A 83 9.96 -3.04 2.19
C GLN A 83 10.72 -2.10 1.25
N THR A 84 10.61 -0.79 1.45
CA THR A 84 11.34 0.21 0.66
C THR A 84 12.85 0.09 0.87
N ARG A 85 13.30 -0.05 2.12
CA ARG A 85 14.72 -0.26 2.45
C ARG A 85 15.25 -1.53 1.79
N GLN A 86 14.47 -2.60 1.82
CA GLN A 86 14.84 -3.87 1.21
C GLN A 86 14.93 -3.74 -0.32
N ALA A 87 13.94 -3.12 -0.96
CA ALA A 87 13.94 -2.87 -2.40
C ALA A 87 15.12 -1.96 -2.83
N VAL A 88 15.44 -0.93 -2.05
CA VAL A 88 16.59 -0.06 -2.31
C VAL A 88 17.91 -0.82 -2.16
N ALA A 89 18.05 -1.65 -1.11
CA ALA A 89 19.24 -2.45 -0.91
C ALA A 89 19.45 -3.46 -2.06
N GLU A 90 18.36 -4.06 -2.56
CA GLU A 90 18.39 -4.95 -3.71
C GLU A 90 18.75 -4.20 -5.00
N ALA A 91 18.14 -3.05 -5.26
CA ALA A 91 18.47 -2.20 -6.40
C ALA A 91 19.94 -1.75 -6.40
N ILE A 92 20.50 -1.38 -5.24
CA ILE A 92 21.92 -1.02 -5.10
C ILE A 92 22.82 -2.23 -5.40
N LYS A 93 22.43 -3.42 -4.91
CA LYS A 93 23.18 -4.66 -5.16
C LYS A 93 23.20 -5.01 -6.64
N ASP A 94 22.06 -4.87 -7.32
CA ASP A 94 21.93 -5.14 -8.75
C ASP A 94 22.70 -4.12 -9.59
N ALA A 95 22.58 -2.82 -9.27
CA ALA A 95 23.38 -1.77 -9.91
C ALA A 95 24.89 -2.00 -9.72
N GLY A 96 25.31 -2.44 -8.53
CA GLY A 96 26.71 -2.79 -8.26
C GLY A 96 27.19 -4.01 -9.06
N LYS A 97 26.33 -5.00 -9.29
CA LYS A 97 26.62 -6.16 -10.14
C LYS A 97 26.74 -5.77 -11.60
N GLU A 98 25.82 -4.95 -12.10
CA GLU A 98 25.82 -4.43 -13.46
C GLU A 98 27.05 -3.56 -13.73
N LEU A 99 27.40 -2.66 -12.80
CA LEU A 99 28.62 -1.86 -12.89
C LEU A 99 29.88 -2.72 -12.94
N ARG A 100 29.97 -3.77 -12.11
CA ARG A 100 31.12 -4.71 -12.16
C ARG A 100 31.21 -5.43 -13.49
N GLN A 101 30.07 -5.80 -14.07
CA GLN A 101 30.02 -6.43 -15.38
C GLN A 101 30.48 -5.47 -16.48
N GLN A 102 29.97 -4.23 -16.49
CA GLN A 102 30.41 -3.19 -17.43
C GLN A 102 31.92 -2.89 -17.29
N VAL A 103 32.45 -2.82 -16.07
CA VAL A 103 33.90 -2.64 -15.84
C VAL A 103 34.70 -3.83 -16.37
N ALA A 104 34.20 -5.06 -16.21
CA ALA A 104 34.84 -6.25 -16.74
C ALA A 104 34.85 -6.24 -18.28
N GLU A 105 33.71 -5.91 -18.91
CA GLU A 105 33.56 -5.78 -20.36
C GLU A 105 34.44 -4.66 -20.94
N VAL A 106 34.51 -3.50 -20.27
CA VAL A 106 35.43 -2.42 -20.67
C VAL A 106 36.88 -2.86 -20.55
N LYS A 107 37.24 -3.63 -19.52
CA LYS A 107 38.60 -4.14 -19.33
C LYS A 107 38.97 -5.19 -20.38
N THR A 108 38.03 -6.05 -20.79
CA THR A 108 38.26 -7.01 -21.89
C THR A 108 38.35 -6.30 -23.22
N ALA A 109 37.43 -5.37 -23.51
CA ALA A 109 37.46 -4.56 -24.74
C ALA A 109 38.74 -3.71 -24.82
N SER A 110 39.22 -3.16 -23.70
CA SER A 110 40.48 -2.41 -23.66
C SER A 110 41.69 -3.33 -23.91
N ARG A 111 41.67 -4.55 -23.37
CA ARG A 111 42.73 -5.55 -23.63
C ARG A 111 42.73 -6.01 -25.08
N GLU A 112 41.56 -6.23 -25.66
CA GLU A 112 41.40 -6.57 -27.09
C GLU A 112 41.85 -5.41 -27.98
N ALA A 113 41.46 -4.17 -27.69
CA ALA A 113 41.91 -3.00 -28.44
C ALA A 113 43.44 -2.83 -28.40
N VAL A 114 44.06 -3.07 -27.23
CA VAL A 114 45.53 -3.04 -27.10
C VAL A 114 46.18 -4.21 -27.85
N ALA A 115 45.59 -5.41 -27.81
CA ALA A 115 46.07 -6.56 -28.56
C ALA A 115 45.95 -6.34 -30.07
N SER A 116 44.80 -5.90 -30.56
CA SER A 116 44.56 -5.56 -31.97
C SER A 116 45.45 -4.42 -32.46
N GLY A 117 45.72 -3.40 -31.64
CA GLY A 117 46.68 -2.35 -31.98
C GLY A 117 48.11 -2.88 -32.13
N ARG A 118 48.49 -3.84 -31.28
CA ARG A 118 49.80 -4.50 -31.34
C ARG A 118 49.90 -5.45 -32.53
N ASP A 119 48.85 -6.22 -32.81
CA ASP A 119 48.75 -7.13 -33.95
C ASP A 119 48.72 -6.37 -35.28
N ALA A 120 48.02 -5.25 -35.35
CA ALA A 120 48.03 -4.36 -36.51
C ALA A 120 49.44 -3.80 -36.79
N GLN A 121 50.21 -3.49 -35.75
CA GLN A 121 51.58 -3.02 -35.89
C GLN A 121 52.56 -4.13 -36.30
N VAL A 122 52.38 -5.34 -35.77
CA VAL A 122 53.15 -6.53 -36.18
C VAL A 122 52.83 -6.91 -37.63
N ALA A 123 51.55 -6.87 -38.04
CA ALA A 123 51.11 -7.14 -39.40
C ALA A 123 51.66 -6.11 -40.41
N LYS A 124 51.72 -4.82 -40.02
CA LYS A 124 52.31 -3.79 -40.88
C LYS A 124 53.82 -4.01 -41.09
N ASN A 125 54.54 -4.38 -40.04
CA ASN A 125 55.97 -4.66 -40.13
C ASN A 125 56.26 -5.94 -40.91
N SER A 126 55.46 -7.01 -40.74
CA SER A 126 55.63 -8.25 -41.50
C SER A 126 55.26 -8.08 -42.98
N ALA A 127 54.23 -7.29 -43.30
CA ALA A 127 53.87 -6.94 -44.67
C ALA A 127 54.96 -6.13 -45.37
N MET A 128 55.62 -5.20 -44.67
CA MET A 128 56.74 -4.44 -45.23
C MET A 128 57.95 -5.34 -45.53
N VAL A 129 58.28 -6.27 -44.64
CA VAL A 129 59.37 -7.25 -44.87
C VAL A 129 59.02 -8.18 -46.04
N ALA A 130 57.78 -8.66 -46.12
CA ALA A 130 57.31 -9.49 -47.22
C ALA A 130 57.33 -8.76 -48.57
N ALA A 131 56.94 -7.48 -48.60
CA ALA A 131 56.98 -6.65 -49.81
C ALA A 131 58.42 -6.43 -50.31
N VAL A 132 59.37 -6.21 -49.40
CA VAL A 132 60.79 -6.08 -49.75
C VAL A 132 61.34 -7.40 -50.32
N LEU A 133 61.01 -8.54 -49.70
CA LEU A 133 61.43 -9.86 -50.19
C LEU A 133 60.82 -10.19 -51.56
N ALA A 134 59.55 -9.87 -51.79
CA ALA A 134 58.89 -10.05 -53.08
C ALA A 134 59.52 -9.17 -54.18
N GLY A 135 59.90 -7.93 -53.86
CA GLY A 135 60.59 -7.03 -54.79
C GLY A 135 61.97 -7.57 -55.21
N VAL A 136 62.74 -8.13 -54.27
CA VAL A 136 64.03 -8.76 -54.56
C VAL A 136 63.86 -10.00 -55.42
N ALA A 137 62.86 -10.84 -55.14
CA ALA A 137 62.57 -12.03 -55.95
C ALA A 137 62.15 -11.65 -57.39
N ALA A 138 61.35 -10.60 -57.55
CA ALA A 138 60.95 -10.10 -58.87
C ALA A 138 62.16 -9.56 -59.66
N LEU A 139 63.09 -8.86 -59.02
CA LEU A 139 64.32 -8.38 -59.67
C LEU A 139 65.23 -9.54 -60.10
N ILE A 140 65.33 -10.60 -59.30
CA ILE A 140 66.09 -11.81 -59.66
C ILE A 140 65.44 -12.53 -60.85
N ALA A 141 64.11 -12.62 -60.87
CA ALA A 141 63.38 -13.25 -61.97
C ALA A 141 63.54 -12.47 -63.29
N VAL A 142 63.48 -11.14 -63.25
CA VAL A 142 63.71 -10.28 -64.43
C VAL A 142 65.16 -10.40 -64.90
N ALA A 143 66.14 -10.41 -63.99
CA ALA A 143 67.54 -10.61 -64.35
C ALA A 143 67.79 -11.98 -65.01
N ALA A 144 67.16 -13.04 -64.50
CA ALA A 144 67.26 -14.38 -65.09
C ALA A 144 66.64 -14.43 -66.50
N LEU A 145 65.53 -13.73 -66.74
CA LEU A 145 64.86 -13.66 -68.04
C LEU A 145 65.72 -12.91 -69.08
N VAL A 146 66.38 -11.83 -68.67
CA VAL A 146 67.30 -11.07 -69.54
C VAL A 146 68.51 -11.92 -69.95
N VAL A 147 69.06 -12.72 -69.03
CA VAL A 147 70.19 -13.63 -69.32
C VAL A 147 69.81 -14.75 -70.30
N VAL A 148 68.57 -15.24 -70.25
CA VAL A 148 68.07 -16.28 -71.17
C VAL A 148 67.79 -15.72 -72.58
N LEU A 149 67.38 -14.46 -72.69
CA LEU A 149 67.10 -13.80 -73.98
C LEU A 149 68.35 -13.34 -74.75
N LEU A 150 69.50 -13.23 -74.08
CA LEU A 150 70.78 -12.79 -74.66
C LEU A 150 71.70 -13.96 -75.06
N LYS A 151 71.19 -15.20 -75.07
CA LYS A 151 71.93 -16.43 -75.41
C LYS A 151 71.34 -17.09 -76.64
#